data_AF-E8WQ79-F1
#
_entry.id   AF-E8WQ79-F1
#
_cell.length_a   1.000
_cell.length_b   1.000
_cell.length_c   1.000
_cell.angle_alpha   90.00
_cell.angle_beta   90.00
_cell.angle_gamma   90.00
#
_symmetry.space_group_name_H-M   'P 1'
#
loop_
_entity.id
_entity.type
_entity.pdbx_description
1 polymer ?
#
loop_
_entity_poly.entity_id
_entity_poly.type
_entity_poly.pdbx_seq_one_letter_code
_entity_poly.pdbx_strand_id
1 'polypeptide(L)'
;MTMTPISPILKLHTNQDGNGIHINSLIMKHNGNNYHLYAGTKDTIYIFSESIALYVLTVNPEHGTIGLNAYMSPEPFPINSFYMHSTKEIKDLFGPKWEQLPALDITLNLINYLL
;
A
#
# COMPACT_ATOMS: atom_id res chain seq x y z
N MET A 1 14.32 -11.22 10.98
CA MET A 1 13.11 -11.69 10.28
C MET A 1 13.17 -11.07 8.89
N THR A 2 12.74 -11.79 7.85
CA THR A 2 12.93 -11.35 6.45
C THR A 2 11.60 -10.91 5.89
N MET A 3 11.51 -9.64 5.49
CA MET A 3 10.37 -9.10 4.76
C MET A 3 10.43 -9.58 3.30
N THR A 4 9.39 -10.27 2.85
CA THR A 4 9.36 -10.88 1.51
C THR A 4 8.31 -10.22 0.63
N PRO A 5 8.64 -9.86 -0.62
CA PRO A 5 7.65 -9.40 -1.57
C PRO A 5 6.65 -10.51 -1.89
N ILE A 6 5.37 -10.17 -1.99
CA ILE A 6 4.31 -11.09 -2.39
C ILE A 6 3.50 -10.51 -3.54
N SER A 7 2.98 -11.40 -4.38
CA SER A 7 2.08 -11.05 -5.48
C SER A 7 0.70 -11.67 -5.21
N PRO A 8 -0.14 -11.02 -4.38
CA PRO A 8 -1.43 -11.56 -4.00
C PRO A 8 -2.45 -11.39 -5.14
N ILE A 9 -3.59 -12.07 -5.01
CA ILE A 9 -4.70 -11.88 -5.93
C ILE A 9 -5.44 -10.60 -5.54
N LEU A 10 -5.43 -9.62 -6.45
CA LEU A 10 -6.22 -8.41 -6.33
C LEU A 10 -7.57 -8.57 -7.01
N LYS A 11 -8.64 -8.13 -6.35
CA LYS A 11 -10.00 -8.12 -6.88
C LYS A 11 -10.57 -6.71 -6.75
N LEU A 12 -11.20 -6.26 -7.83
CA LEU A 12 -11.99 -5.03 -7.80
C LEU A 12 -13.43 -5.40 -7.43
N HIS A 13 -13.93 -4.76 -6.39
CA HIS A 13 -15.34 -4.78 -6.08
C HIS A 13 -15.98 -3.59 -6.77
N THR A 14 -16.89 -3.87 -7.70
CA THR A 14 -17.60 -2.87 -8.48
C THR A 14 -19.11 -3.00 -8.28
N ASN A 15 -19.83 -1.90 -8.45
CA ASN A 15 -21.28 -1.89 -8.60
C ASN A 15 -21.63 -1.29 -9.97
N GLN A 16 -22.72 -1.78 -10.55
CA GLN A 16 -23.31 -1.20 -11.74
C GLN A 16 -24.47 -0.29 -11.33
N ASP A 17 -24.48 0.93 -11.84
CA ASP A 17 -25.62 1.84 -11.72
C ASP A 17 -26.04 2.38 -13.09
N GLY A 18 -27.02 3.29 -13.12
CA GLY A 18 -27.55 3.87 -14.36
C GLY A 18 -26.52 4.69 -15.16
N ASN A 19 -25.38 5.06 -14.56
CA ASN A 19 -24.34 5.88 -15.16
C ASN A 19 -23.07 5.08 -15.52
N GLY A 20 -22.97 3.80 -15.15
CA GLY A 20 -21.88 2.92 -15.55
C GLY A 20 -21.42 1.95 -14.46
N ILE A 21 -20.17 1.48 -14.60
CA ILE A 21 -19.50 0.64 -13.60
C ILE A 21 -18.71 1.55 -12.67
N HIS A 22 -19.03 1.51 -11.38
CA HIS A 22 -18.32 2.22 -10.33
C HIS A 22 -17.43 1.26 -9.55
N ILE A 23 -16.19 1.69 -9.26
CA ILE A 23 -15.26 0.93 -8.43
C ILE A 23 -15.49 1.33 -6.97
N ASN A 24 -15.96 0.37 -6.15
CA ASN A 24 -16.22 0.60 -4.72
C ASN A 24 -14.97 0.39 -3.87
N SER A 25 -14.23 -0.70 -4.12
CA SER A 25 -13.07 -1.04 -3.31
C SER A 25 -12.10 -1.99 -4.02
N LEU A 26 -10.83 -1.90 -3.67
CA LEU A 26 -9.80 -2.86 -4.04
C LEU A 26 -9.58 -3.86 -2.89
N ILE A 27 -9.68 -5.15 -3.18
CA ILE A 27 -9.55 -6.22 -2.18
C ILE A 27 -8.34 -7.08 -2.52
N MET A 28 -7.47 -7.28 -1.54
CA MET A 28 -6.37 -8.25 -1.59
C MET A 28 -6.79 -9.55 -0.93
N LYS A 29 -6.69 -10.68 -1.64
CA LYS A 29 -6.83 -12.01 -1.04
C LYS A 29 -5.44 -12.61 -0.77
N HIS A 30 -5.18 -12.95 0.48
CA HIS A 30 -3.92 -13.59 0.89
C HIS A 30 -4.16 -14.59 2.02
N ASN A 31 -3.63 -15.81 1.90
CA ASN A 31 -3.73 -16.89 2.89
C ASN A 31 -5.14 -17.15 3.45
N GLY A 32 -6.17 -17.02 2.61
CA GLY A 32 -7.57 -17.25 2.99
C GLY A 32 -8.29 -16.01 3.55
N ASN A 33 -7.58 -14.93 3.84
CA ASN A 33 -8.13 -13.66 4.32
C ASN A 33 -8.36 -12.67 3.16
N ASN A 34 -9.20 -11.67 3.41
CA ASN A 34 -9.47 -10.56 2.50
C ASN A 34 -9.14 -9.24 3.19
N TYR A 35 -8.35 -8.39 2.54
CA TYR A 35 -7.90 -7.11 3.07
C TYR A 35 -8.36 -5.98 2.15
N HIS A 36 -8.88 -4.91 2.73
CA HIS A 36 -9.27 -3.71 1.99
C HIS A 36 -8.03 -2.86 1.71
N LEU A 37 -7.70 -2.67 0.43
CA LEU A 37 -6.60 -1.81 0.02
C LEU A 37 -7.10 -0.39 -0.28
N TYR A 38 -6.30 0.59 0.12
CA TYR A 38 -6.53 2.01 -0.15
C TYR A 38 -5.54 2.47 -1.21
N ALA A 39 -5.94 2.35 -2.47
CA ALA A 39 -5.14 2.77 -3.62
C ALA A 39 -6.05 3.25 -4.76
N GLY A 40 -5.62 4.32 -5.42
CA GLY A 40 -6.22 4.84 -6.64
C GLY A 40 -5.79 4.07 -7.89
N THR A 41 -6.44 4.36 -9.01
CA THR A 41 -6.20 3.66 -10.30
C THR A 41 -4.83 3.91 -10.92
N LYS A 42 -4.12 4.95 -10.46
CA LYS A 42 -2.78 5.33 -10.93
C LYS A 42 -1.68 4.98 -9.95
N ASP A 43 -2.02 4.35 -8.83
CA ASP A 43 -1.06 4.02 -7.81
C ASP A 43 -0.34 2.72 -8.17
N THR A 44 0.96 2.68 -7.90
CA THR A 44 1.71 1.42 -7.87
C THR A 44 1.65 0.85 -6.46
N ILE A 45 1.24 -0.40 -6.34
CA ILE A 45 1.09 -1.10 -5.06
C ILE A 45 2.20 -2.14 -4.92
N TYR A 46 2.98 -2.06 -3.85
CA TYR A 46 3.95 -3.06 -3.44
C TYR A 46 3.50 -3.70 -2.14
N ILE A 47 3.59 -5.01 -2.06
CA ILE A 47 3.05 -5.77 -0.92
C ILE A 47 4.15 -6.68 -0.39
N PHE A 48 4.41 -6.57 0.90
CA PHE A 48 5.42 -7.34 1.60
C PHE A 48 4.79 -8.06 2.79
N SER A 49 5.22 -9.30 3.03
CA SER A 49 4.83 -10.07 4.21
C SER A 49 6.00 -10.23 5.15
N GLU A 50 5.74 -10.11 6.45
CA GLU A 50 6.67 -10.48 7.51
C GLU A 50 5.91 -11.14 8.65
N SER A 51 6.11 -12.45 8.84
CA SER A 51 5.33 -13.24 9.81
C SER A 51 3.82 -13.10 9.57
N ILE A 52 3.06 -12.66 10.57
CA ILE A 52 1.61 -12.43 10.50
C ILE A 52 1.22 -11.04 9.96
N ALA A 53 2.21 -10.18 9.69
CA ALA A 53 2.01 -8.82 9.22
C ALA A 53 2.10 -8.73 7.68
N LEU A 54 1.29 -7.83 7.12
CA LEU A 54 1.37 -7.42 5.73
C LEU A 54 1.58 -5.91 5.66
N TYR A 55 2.51 -5.48 4.82
CA TYR A 55 2.83 -4.08 4.57
C TYR A 55 2.51 -3.78 3.11
N VAL A 56 1.60 -2.83 2.91
CA VAL A 56 1.15 -2.39 1.59
C VAL A 56 1.65 -0.96 1.37
N LEU A 57 2.71 -0.83 0.57
CA LEU A 57 3.23 0.44 0.11
C LEU A 57 2.50 0.84 -1.16
N THR A 58 1.89 2.02 -1.15
CA THR A 58 1.17 2.62 -2.28
C THR A 58 1.93 3.87 -2.70
N VAL A 59 2.35 3.92 -3.96
CA VAL A 59 3.17 5.03 -4.51
C VAL A 59 2.44 5.62 -5.71
N ASN A 60 2.21 6.93 -5.67
CA ASN A 60 1.73 7.69 -6.83
C ASN A 60 2.77 8.73 -7.23
N PRO A 61 3.60 8.46 -8.26
CA PRO A 61 4.63 9.39 -8.71
C PRO A 61 4.05 10.66 -9.34
N GLU A 62 2.90 10.57 -10.02
CA GLU A 62 2.27 11.72 -10.69
C GLU A 62 1.81 12.78 -9.68
N HIS A 63 1.25 12.34 -8.56
CA HIS A 63 0.77 13.20 -7.49
C HIS A 63 1.81 13.40 -6.37
N GLY A 64 2.95 12.71 -6.44
CA GLY A 64 4.00 12.79 -5.43
C GLY A 64 3.50 12.38 -4.05
N THR A 65 2.81 11.24 -3.96
CA THR A 65 2.29 10.70 -2.69
C THR A 65 2.79 9.29 -2.42
N ILE A 66 2.99 8.98 -1.15
CA ILE A 66 3.33 7.64 -0.67
C ILE A 66 2.46 7.34 0.54
N GLY A 67 1.87 6.15 0.57
CA GLY A 67 1.16 5.61 1.72
C GLY A 67 1.71 4.24 2.10
N LEU A 68 1.86 3.98 3.39
CA LEU A 68 2.14 2.67 3.94
C LEU A 68 0.99 2.25 4.82
N ASN A 69 0.40 1.10 4.54
CA ASN A 69 -0.62 0.48 5.36
C ASN A 69 -0.10 -0.84 5.95
N ALA A 70 -0.20 -1.02 7.26
CA ALA A 70 0.13 -2.25 7.94
C ALA A 70 -1.15 -3.00 8.33
N TYR A 71 -1.18 -4.30 8.05
CA TYR A 71 -2.26 -5.21 8.39
C TYR A 71 -1.68 -6.34 9.23
N MET A 72 -2.52 -6.92 10.08
CA MET A 72 -2.18 -8.14 10.82
C MET A 72 -3.29 -9.15 10.61
N SER A 73 -2.97 -10.37 10.18
CA SER A 73 -3.98 -11.41 10.02
C SER A 73 -4.72 -11.68 11.33
N PRO A 74 -6.06 -11.84 11.33
CA PRO A 74 -6.98 -11.84 10.19
C PRO A 74 -7.67 -10.49 9.91
N GLU A 75 -7.18 -9.38 10.47
CA GLU A 75 -7.86 -8.08 10.40
C GLU A 75 -7.97 -7.57 8.95
N PRO A 76 -9.18 -7.27 8.46
CA PRO A 76 -9.40 -6.90 7.06
C PRO A 76 -9.02 -5.45 6.75
N PHE A 77 -8.87 -4.61 7.79
CA PHE A 77 -8.51 -3.20 7.70
C PHE A 77 -7.09 -2.98 8.25
N PRO A 78 -6.39 -1.93 7.81
CA PRO A 78 -5.07 -1.62 8.32
C PRO A 78 -5.16 -1.29 9.80
N ILE A 79 -4.25 -1.87 10.58
CA ILE A 79 -4.10 -1.60 12.01
C ILE A 79 -3.30 -0.31 12.25
N ASN A 80 -2.47 0.08 11.28
CA ASN A 80 -1.77 1.36 11.29
C ASN A 80 -1.46 1.81 9.85
N SER A 81 -1.31 3.12 9.68
CA SER A 81 -1.04 3.73 8.38
C SER A 81 -0.15 4.97 8.52
N PHE A 82 0.72 5.19 7.54
CA PHE A 82 1.54 6.38 7.41
C PHE A 82 1.39 6.95 6.00
N TYR A 83 1.23 8.26 5.86
CA TYR A 83 1.01 8.91 4.57
C TYR A 83 1.87 10.17 4.43
N MET A 84 2.42 10.36 3.24
CA MET A 84 3.00 11.62 2.79
C MET A 84 2.24 12.09 1.55
N HIS A 85 1.80 13.34 1.58
CA HIS A 85 0.94 13.92 0.56
C HIS A 85 1.65 14.96 -0.30
N SER A 86 2.96 15.13 -0.12
CA SER A 86 3.74 16.05 -0.93
C SER A 86 5.11 15.49 -1.32
N THR A 87 5.54 15.83 -2.54
CA THR A 87 6.89 15.53 -3.02
C THR A 87 7.97 16.15 -2.14
N LYS A 88 7.69 17.27 -1.47
CA LYS A 88 8.64 17.91 -0.55
C LYS A 88 8.93 17.00 0.64
N GLU A 89 7.89 16.53 1.34
CA GLU A 89 8.04 15.61 2.49
C GLU A 89 8.78 14.34 2.09
N ILE A 90 8.42 13.77 0.93
CA ILE A 90 9.07 12.57 0.41
C ILE A 90 10.56 12.80 0.14
N LYS A 91 10.91 13.93 -0.48
CA LYS A 91 12.31 14.27 -0.76
C LYS A 91 13.11 14.63 0.49
N ASP A 92 12.48 15.25 1.48
CA ASP A 92 13.11 15.56 2.76
C ASP A 92 13.47 14.25 3.51
N LEU A 93 12.63 13.21 3.39
CA LEU A 93 12.86 11.92 4.04
C LEU A 93 13.78 10.97 3.24
N PHE A 94 13.59 10.86 1.93
CA PHE A 94 14.25 9.87 1.06
C PHE A 94 15.29 10.44 0.11
N GLY A 95 15.42 11.77 0.07
CA GLY A 95 16.31 12.47 -0.84
C GLY A 95 15.69 12.74 -2.23
N PRO A 96 16.41 13.50 -3.07
CA PRO A 96 15.89 14.00 -4.35
C PRO A 96 15.70 12.93 -5.44
N LYS A 97 16.19 11.71 -5.24
CA LYS A 97 16.10 10.57 -6.17
C LYS A 97 15.30 9.41 -5.58
N TRP A 98 14.35 9.70 -4.70
CA TRP A 98 13.57 8.70 -3.98
C TRP A 98 12.86 7.71 -4.92
N GLU A 99 12.48 8.14 -6.14
CA GLU A 99 11.83 7.29 -7.14
C GLU A 99 12.72 6.13 -7.61
N GLN A 100 14.03 6.22 -7.39
CA GLN A 100 15.01 5.18 -7.74
C GLN A 100 15.24 4.19 -6.60
N LEU A 101 14.70 4.45 -5.40
CA LEU A 101 14.87 3.57 -4.26
C LEU A 101 14.02 2.31 -4.45
N PRO A 102 14.54 1.13 -4.06
CA PRO A 102 13.73 -0.07 -3.97
C PRO A 102 12.53 0.14 -3.05
N ALA A 103 11.36 -0.33 -3.46
CA ALA A 103 10.14 -0.26 -2.64
C ALA A 103 10.30 -0.92 -1.27
N LEU A 104 11.15 -1.95 -1.17
CA LEU A 104 11.49 -2.60 0.09
C LEU A 104 12.20 -1.62 1.05
N ASP A 105 13.16 -0.84 0.56
CA ASP A 105 13.92 0.10 1.37
C ASP A 105 13.03 1.25 1.88
N ILE A 106 12.14 1.74 1.01
CA ILE A 106 11.10 2.72 1.39
C ILE A 106 10.21 2.13 2.49
N THR A 107 9.73 0.90 2.31
CA THR A 107 8.85 0.22 3.28
C THR A 107 9.55 0.05 4.63
N LEU A 108 10.77 -0.46 4.65
CA LEU A 108 11.56 -0.66 5.87
C LEU A 108 11.81 0.65 6.63
N ASN A 109 12.03 1.75 5.92
CA ASN A 109 12.17 3.06 6.55
C ASN A 109 10.85 3.50 7.20
N LEU A 110 9.73 3.42 6.46
CA LEU A 110 8.43 3.90 6.88
C LEU A 110 7.83 3.10 8.05
N ILE A 111 8.16 1.82 8.19
CA ILE A 111 7.69 0.99 9.32
C ILE A 111 8.09 1.57 10.67
N ASN A 112 9.23 2.27 10.75
CA ASN A 112 9.68 2.88 12.00
C ASN A 112 8.75 4.02 12.49
N TYR A 113 7.86 4.52 11.63
CA TYR A 113 6.87 5.56 11.94
C TYR A 113 5.48 5.00 12.24
N LEU A 114 5.30 3.67 12.22
CA LEU A 114 4.05 2.99 12.57
C LEU A 114 4.00 2.59 14.06
N LEU A 115 4.83 3.22 14.91
CA LEU A 115 4.92 2.98 16.35
C LEU A 115 3.98 3.89 17.15
#